data_AF-A0A3N5UWE9-F1
#
_entry.id   AF-A0A3N5UWE9-F1
#
_cell.length_a   1.000
_cell.length_b   1.000
_cell.length_c   1.000
_cell.angle_alpha   90.00
_cell.angle_beta   90.00
_cell.angle_gamma   90.00
#
_symmetry.space_group_name_H-M   'P 1'
#
loop_
_entity.id
_entity.type
_entity.pdbx_description
1 polymer ?
#
loop_
_entity_poly.entity_id
_entity_poly.type
_entity_poly.pdbx_seq_one_letter_code
_entity_poly.pdbx_strand_id
1 'polypeptide(L)'
;MGLLLIFFSFQFFLDRRYTIPTNGQIVISLAKTGCLGSCPVYELTIYENGTVVYEGRMFVGARGVRKTNIGEKKVRQLAAELESAGYFSLQDEYNQQTYTDSASATTYVKIGDKQKRISHYYGDVGAPESLFLVEKAIDEAANSERWVRACAFRYPRYCKGSLPFWIACAAPLGIALLIAMPFIRQRKTFLGIMRGQGIIVLIWAPLLLLANSGGDLFGITSYQAVRFYGILSFIEFVILIPIGLFLTRQTKSNMQTWKAS
;
A
#
# COMPACT_ATOMS: atom_id res chain seq x y z
N MET A 1 -38.05 20.81 11.44
CA MET A 1 -37.28 20.96 10.19
C MET A 1 -35.97 20.16 10.15
N GLY A 2 -35.42 19.69 11.28
CA GLY A 2 -34.20 18.86 11.30
C GLY A 2 -34.39 17.35 11.06
N LEU A 3 -35.58 16.79 11.32
CA LEU A 3 -35.85 15.35 11.16
C LEU A 3 -36.06 14.89 9.71
N LEU A 4 -36.44 15.81 8.81
CA LEU A 4 -36.64 15.52 7.38
C LEU A 4 -35.32 15.42 6.59
N LEU A 5 -34.25 16.07 7.06
CA LEU A 5 -32.93 16.02 6.40
C LEU A 5 -32.15 14.73 6.72
N ILE A 6 -32.40 14.12 7.88
CA ILE A 6 -31.75 12.85 8.27
C ILE A 6 -32.31 11.67 7.46
N PHE A 7 -33.59 11.71 7.10
CA PHE A 7 -34.21 10.70 6.22
C PHE A 7 -33.70 10.77 4.78
N PHE A 8 -33.38 11.96 4.26
CA PHE A 8 -32.83 12.12 2.90
C PHE A 8 -31.37 11.66 2.80
N SER A 9 -30.57 11.78 3.86
CA SER A 9 -29.21 11.22 3.91
C SER A 9 -29.18 9.68 4.05
N PHE A 10 -30.23 9.08 4.63
CA PHE A 10 -30.30 7.63 4.80
C PHE A 10 -30.77 6.90 3.54
N GLN A 11 -31.62 7.54 2.73
CA GLN A 11 -32.01 7.02 1.40
C GLN A 11 -30.84 7.01 0.41
N PHE A 12 -29.89 7.96 0.51
CA PHE A 12 -28.68 7.93 -0.34
C PHE A 12 -27.74 6.78 0.00
N PHE A 13 -27.79 6.26 1.23
CA PHE A 13 -26.99 5.10 1.66
C PHE A 13 -27.66 3.75 1.36
N LEU A 14 -28.98 3.73 1.13
CA LEU A 14 -29.73 2.52 0.79
C LEU A 14 -29.97 2.33 -0.72
N ASP A 15 -29.53 3.26 -1.57
CA ASP A 15 -29.61 3.15 -3.02
C ASP A 15 -28.30 2.64 -3.68
N ARG A 16 -27.55 1.77 -2.99
CA ARG A 16 -26.55 0.91 -3.61
C ARG A 16 -27.16 -0.44 -4.03
N ARG A 17 -28.40 -0.46 -4.52
CA ARG A 17 -28.84 -1.60 -5.31
C ARG A 17 -28.15 -1.52 -6.67
N TYR A 18 -27.00 -2.18 -6.76
CA TYR A 18 -26.29 -2.35 -8.02
C TYR A 18 -27.23 -3.03 -9.02
N THR A 19 -27.58 -2.31 -10.10
CA THR A 19 -28.29 -2.89 -11.24
C THR A 19 -27.34 -3.85 -11.93
N ILE A 20 -27.42 -5.13 -11.57
CA ILE A 20 -26.82 -6.22 -12.35
C ILE A 20 -27.48 -6.16 -13.73
N PRO A 21 -26.71 -5.99 -14.82
CA PRO A 21 -27.29 -6.09 -16.16
C PRO A 21 -27.88 -7.51 -16.32
N THR A 22 -29.20 -7.62 -16.29
CA THR A 22 -29.93 -8.89 -16.38
C THR A 22 -29.98 -9.44 -17.80
N ASN A 23 -29.52 -8.66 -18.79
CA ASN A 23 -29.57 -9.01 -20.21
C ASN A 23 -28.18 -9.25 -20.84
N GLY A 24 -27.17 -9.53 -20.02
CA GLY A 24 -25.84 -9.89 -20.52
C GLY A 24 -25.79 -11.35 -20.97
N GLN A 25 -25.38 -11.58 -22.21
CA GLN A 25 -25.05 -12.92 -22.72
C GLN A 25 -23.78 -13.46 -22.05
N ILE A 26 -22.89 -12.60 -21.55
CA ILE A 26 -21.65 -13.00 -20.90
C ILE A 26 -21.57 -12.47 -19.47
N VAL A 27 -21.39 -13.39 -18.51
CA VAL A 27 -21.10 -13.08 -17.10
C VAL A 27 -20.01 -14.01 -16.62
N ILE A 28 -18.92 -13.46 -16.10
CA ILE A 28 -17.76 -14.22 -15.61
C ILE A 28 -17.45 -13.74 -14.20
N SER A 29 -17.45 -14.62 -13.21
CA SER A 29 -17.13 -14.29 -11.83
C SER A 29 -16.08 -15.21 -11.23
N LEU A 30 -15.31 -14.65 -10.31
CA LEU A 30 -14.28 -15.32 -9.53
C LEU A 30 -14.37 -14.84 -8.08
N ALA A 31 -14.55 -15.76 -7.16
CA ALA A 31 -14.48 -15.51 -5.72
C ALA A 31 -13.30 -16.29 -5.13
N LYS A 32 -12.48 -15.63 -4.31
CA LYS A 32 -11.39 -16.28 -3.56
C LYS A 32 -11.65 -16.20 -2.06
N THR A 33 -11.40 -17.32 -1.39
CA THR A 33 -11.54 -17.49 0.06
C THR A 33 -10.19 -17.41 0.76
N GLY A 34 -10.23 -17.33 2.10
CA GLY A 34 -9.03 -17.24 2.92
C GLY A 34 -8.27 -18.56 3.04
N CYS A 35 -7.06 -18.48 3.59
CA CYS A 35 -6.19 -19.59 3.96
C CYS A 35 -5.67 -19.35 5.40
N LEU A 36 -4.84 -20.23 5.98
CA LEU A 36 -4.23 -20.03 7.32
C LEU A 36 -3.14 -18.93 7.35
N GLY A 37 -3.22 -17.95 6.44
CA GLY A 37 -2.23 -16.89 6.28
C GLY A 37 -2.85 -15.63 5.71
N SER A 38 -2.14 -14.98 4.78
CA SER A 38 -2.57 -13.70 4.18
C SER A 38 -3.11 -13.85 2.76
N CYS A 39 -3.85 -14.93 2.48
CA CYS A 39 -4.45 -15.10 1.16
C CYS A 39 -5.54 -14.05 0.93
N PRO A 40 -5.51 -13.33 -0.21
CA PRO A 40 -6.47 -12.27 -0.49
C PRO A 40 -7.88 -12.84 -0.65
N VAL A 41 -8.82 -12.25 0.08
CA VAL A 41 -10.25 -12.62 0.04
C VAL A 41 -10.99 -11.53 -0.71
N TYR A 42 -11.51 -11.87 -1.89
CA TYR A 42 -12.29 -10.96 -2.73
C TYR A 42 -13.22 -11.72 -3.66
N GLU A 43 -14.15 -10.98 -4.23
CA GLU A 43 -15.01 -11.43 -5.31
C GLU A 43 -14.92 -10.45 -6.47
N LEU A 44 -14.97 -10.94 -7.69
CA LEU A 44 -15.13 -10.10 -8.86
C LEU A 44 -16.13 -10.68 -9.85
N THR A 45 -16.80 -9.80 -10.59
CA THR A 45 -17.74 -10.14 -11.65
C THR A 45 -17.48 -9.24 -12.84
N ILE A 46 -17.31 -9.83 -14.01
CA ILE A 46 -17.11 -9.22 -15.31
C ILE A 46 -18.40 -9.43 -16.11
N TYR A 47 -18.97 -8.34 -16.60
CA TYR A 47 -20.17 -8.32 -17.44
C TYR A 47 -19.80 -8.10 -18.91
N GLU A 48 -20.66 -8.56 -19.82
CA GLU A 48 -20.49 -8.44 -21.27
C GLU A 48 -20.10 -7.03 -21.75
N ASN A 49 -20.70 -5.99 -21.17
CA ASN A 49 -20.44 -4.58 -21.50
C ASN A 49 -19.04 -4.06 -21.05
N GLY A 50 -18.17 -4.95 -20.54
CA GLY A 50 -16.85 -4.61 -20.02
C GLY A 50 -16.84 -4.16 -18.57
N THR A 51 -17.99 -4.04 -17.90
CA THR A 51 -18.05 -3.63 -16.49
C THR A 51 -17.45 -4.72 -15.61
N VAL A 52 -16.51 -4.35 -14.76
CA VAL A 52 -15.99 -5.24 -13.70
C VAL A 52 -16.38 -4.65 -12.36
N VAL A 53 -17.02 -5.46 -11.54
CA VAL A 53 -17.29 -5.18 -10.13
C VAL A 53 -16.35 -6.05 -9.31
N TYR A 54 -15.59 -5.43 -8.42
CA TYR A 54 -14.69 -6.10 -7.50
C TYR A 54 -15.12 -5.76 -6.07
N GLU A 55 -15.16 -6.74 -5.18
CA GLU A 55 -15.40 -6.54 -3.75
C GLU A 55 -14.27 -7.18 -2.95
N GLY A 56 -13.38 -6.33 -2.44
CA GLY A 56 -12.29 -6.76 -1.57
C GLY A 56 -12.74 -6.90 -0.12
N ARG A 57 -12.40 -8.01 0.54
CA ARG A 57 -12.76 -8.27 1.95
C ARG A 57 -11.53 -8.22 2.86
N MET A 58 -10.69 -9.25 2.82
CA MET A 58 -9.54 -9.43 3.72
C MET A 58 -8.24 -9.61 2.94
N PHE A 59 -7.10 -9.24 3.53
CA PHE A 59 -5.76 -9.38 2.92
C PHE A 59 -5.64 -8.80 1.51
N VAL A 60 -6.34 -7.71 1.25
CA VAL A 60 -6.31 -6.95 0.00
C VAL A 60 -6.06 -5.48 0.31
N GLY A 61 -5.44 -4.78 -0.62
CA GLY A 61 -5.16 -3.36 -0.48
C GLY A 61 -6.36 -2.44 -0.66
N ALA A 62 -7.31 -2.81 -1.50
CA ALA A 62 -8.57 -2.09 -1.68
C ALA A 62 -9.74 -2.89 -1.10
N ARG A 63 -10.22 -2.51 0.09
CA ARG A 63 -11.45 -3.07 0.68
C ARG A 63 -12.72 -2.44 0.11
N GLY A 64 -13.79 -3.22 0.11
CA GLY A 64 -15.12 -2.87 -0.39
C GLY A 64 -15.22 -2.86 -1.91
N VAL A 65 -16.34 -2.34 -2.41
CA VAL A 65 -16.66 -2.36 -3.84
C VAL A 65 -15.78 -1.40 -4.64
N ARG A 66 -15.24 -1.87 -5.76
CA ARG A 66 -14.56 -1.10 -6.81
C ARG A 66 -15.16 -1.46 -8.15
N LYS A 67 -15.20 -0.49 -9.06
CA LYS A 67 -15.68 -0.66 -10.42
C LYS A 67 -14.62 -0.22 -11.41
N THR A 68 -14.52 -0.94 -12.52
CA THR A 68 -13.75 -0.53 -13.68
C THR A 68 -14.52 -0.89 -14.94
N ASN A 69 -14.03 -0.45 -16.09
CA ASN A 69 -14.40 -1.04 -17.36
C ASN A 69 -13.13 -1.56 -18.07
N ILE A 70 -13.21 -2.74 -18.70
CA ILE A 70 -12.11 -3.35 -19.47
C ILE A 70 -12.39 -3.39 -20.99
N GLY A 71 -13.58 -2.96 -21.40
CA GLY A 71 -14.09 -2.98 -22.77
C GLY A 71 -14.64 -4.34 -23.19
N GLU A 72 -15.72 -4.34 -23.97
CA GLU A 72 -16.41 -5.55 -24.44
C GLU A 72 -15.47 -6.48 -25.22
N LYS A 73 -14.55 -5.92 -26.01
CA LYS A 73 -13.56 -6.70 -26.77
C LYS A 73 -12.74 -7.62 -25.88
N LYS A 74 -12.29 -7.15 -24.71
CA LYS A 74 -11.53 -7.98 -23.77
C LYS A 74 -12.40 -9.05 -23.12
N VAL A 75 -13.66 -8.73 -22.83
CA VAL A 75 -14.61 -9.71 -22.27
C VAL A 75 -14.86 -10.84 -23.27
N ARG A 76 -15.06 -10.52 -24.55
CA ARG A 76 -15.24 -11.52 -25.61
C ARG A 76 -14.00 -12.37 -25.83
N GLN A 77 -12.80 -11.77 -25.75
CA GLN A 77 -11.54 -12.51 -25.81
C GLN A 77 -11.40 -13.49 -24.64
N LEU A 78 -11.67 -13.04 -23.41
CA LEU A 78 -11.67 -13.90 -22.23
C LEU A 78 -12.70 -15.02 -22.38
N ALA A 79 -13.93 -14.72 -22.80
CA ALA A 79 -14.97 -15.73 -23.00
C ALA A 79 -14.54 -16.83 -23.99
N ALA A 80 -13.94 -16.44 -25.12
CA ALA A 80 -13.41 -17.40 -26.11
C ALA A 80 -12.24 -18.23 -25.55
N GLU A 81 -11.35 -17.62 -24.76
CA GLU A 81 -10.26 -18.30 -24.08
C GLU A 81 -10.79 -19.37 -23.10
N LEU A 82 -11.77 -19.01 -22.27
CA LEU A 82 -12.41 -19.94 -21.33
C LEU A 82 -13.13 -21.10 -22.02
N GLU A 83 -13.82 -20.84 -23.14
CA GLU A 83 -14.41 -21.89 -23.97
C GLU A 83 -13.33 -22.82 -24.55
N SER A 84 -12.25 -22.26 -25.10
CA SER A 84 -11.15 -23.02 -25.69
C SER A 84 -10.38 -23.86 -24.66
N ALA A 85 -10.30 -23.40 -23.40
CA ALA A 85 -9.73 -24.13 -22.28
C ALA A 85 -10.62 -25.30 -21.79
N GLY A 86 -11.81 -25.47 -22.40
CA GLY A 86 -12.74 -26.55 -22.04
C GLY A 86 -13.42 -26.35 -20.70
N TYR A 87 -13.60 -25.09 -20.25
CA TYR A 87 -14.17 -24.77 -18.93
C TYR A 87 -15.49 -25.51 -18.66
N PHE A 88 -16.38 -25.56 -19.66
CA PHE A 88 -17.69 -26.21 -19.53
C PHE A 88 -17.63 -27.74 -19.39
N SER A 89 -16.50 -28.36 -19.76
CA SER A 89 -16.28 -29.81 -19.68
C SER A 89 -15.61 -30.26 -18.38
N LEU A 90 -15.13 -29.32 -17.54
CA LEU A 90 -14.52 -29.62 -16.24
C LEU A 90 -15.56 -30.19 -15.25
N GLN A 91 -15.10 -30.72 -14.11
CA GLN A 91 -16.02 -31.10 -13.03
C GLN A 91 -16.55 -29.86 -12.31
N ASP A 92 -17.67 -29.99 -11.62
CA ASP A 92 -18.29 -28.88 -10.87
C ASP A 92 -17.56 -28.60 -9.55
N GLU A 93 -16.77 -29.56 -9.05
CA GLU A 93 -16.13 -29.50 -7.74
C GLU A 93 -14.78 -30.23 -7.71
N TYR A 94 -13.78 -29.57 -7.13
CA TYR A 94 -12.45 -30.10 -6.83
C TYR A 94 -12.11 -29.72 -5.39
N ASN A 95 -12.57 -30.53 -4.43
CA ASN A 95 -12.54 -30.20 -3.00
C ASN A 95 -11.78 -31.25 -2.15
N GLN A 96 -10.98 -32.13 -2.76
CA GLN A 96 -10.17 -33.08 -1.99
C GLN A 96 -9.11 -32.34 -1.19
N GLN A 97 -9.05 -32.60 0.12
CA GLN A 97 -8.09 -31.95 1.02
C GLN A 97 -6.75 -32.68 1.04
N THR A 98 -6.07 -32.77 -0.11
CA THR A 98 -4.74 -33.41 -0.18
C THR A 98 -3.70 -32.61 0.60
N TYR A 99 -3.79 -31.27 0.56
CA TYR A 99 -3.06 -30.36 1.44
C TYR A 99 -4.04 -29.48 2.22
N THR A 100 -3.84 -29.32 3.53
CA THR A 100 -4.70 -28.47 4.38
C THR A 100 -4.31 -26.99 4.26
N ASP A 101 -5.18 -26.13 4.78
CA ASP A 101 -4.91 -24.71 4.98
C ASP A 101 -4.73 -23.86 3.70
N SER A 102 -5.09 -24.41 2.54
CA SER A 102 -5.07 -23.72 1.26
C SER A 102 -6.29 -22.82 1.07
N ALA A 103 -6.16 -21.82 0.20
CA ALA A 103 -7.31 -21.03 -0.25
C ALA A 103 -8.20 -21.86 -1.19
N SER A 104 -9.43 -21.39 -1.39
CA SER A 104 -10.32 -21.91 -2.45
C SER A 104 -10.72 -20.80 -3.40
N ALA A 105 -10.95 -21.16 -4.66
CA ALA A 105 -11.60 -20.33 -5.65
C ALA A 105 -12.97 -20.90 -6.04
N THR A 106 -13.92 -20.02 -6.32
CA THR A 106 -15.17 -20.37 -6.96
C THR A 106 -15.31 -19.54 -8.21
N THR A 107 -15.42 -20.20 -9.35
CA THR A 107 -15.65 -19.54 -10.64
C THR A 107 -17.08 -19.77 -11.09
N TYR A 108 -17.66 -18.81 -11.79
CA TYR A 108 -18.90 -19.00 -12.53
C TYR A 108 -18.78 -18.28 -13.88
N VAL A 109 -19.14 -18.98 -14.95
CA VAL A 109 -19.07 -18.47 -16.31
C VAL A 109 -20.40 -18.76 -16.97
N LYS A 110 -21.00 -17.73 -17.55
CA LYS A 110 -22.16 -17.79 -18.44
C LYS A 110 -21.77 -17.17 -19.78
N ILE A 111 -22.01 -17.90 -20.87
CA ILE A 111 -21.82 -17.46 -22.26
C ILE A 111 -23.05 -17.94 -23.06
N GLY A 112 -23.91 -17.02 -23.44
CA GLY A 112 -25.22 -17.32 -24.01
C GLY A 112 -26.06 -18.19 -23.06
N ASP A 113 -26.44 -19.37 -23.52
CA ASP A 113 -27.21 -20.36 -22.75
C ASP A 113 -26.34 -21.31 -21.92
N LYS A 114 -25.03 -21.36 -22.18
CA LYS A 114 -24.11 -22.20 -21.41
C LYS A 114 -23.75 -21.49 -20.12
N GLN A 115 -23.90 -22.17 -18.99
CA GLN A 115 -23.41 -21.69 -17.70
C GLN A 115 -22.82 -22.83 -16.89
N LYS A 116 -21.79 -22.53 -16.10
CA LYS A 116 -21.18 -23.48 -15.18
C LYS A 116 -20.58 -22.75 -13.98
N ARG A 117 -20.64 -23.40 -12.82
CA ARG A 117 -19.98 -22.96 -11.59
C ARG A 117 -19.04 -24.07 -11.14
N ILE A 118 -17.80 -23.72 -10.80
CA ILE A 118 -16.80 -24.66 -10.31
C ILE A 118 -16.29 -24.20 -8.95
N SER A 119 -16.33 -25.10 -7.97
CA SER A 119 -15.64 -24.93 -6.68
C SER A 119 -14.29 -25.62 -6.73
N HIS A 120 -13.24 -24.93 -6.30
CA HIS A 120 -11.88 -25.44 -6.35
C HIS A 120 -11.13 -25.08 -5.08
N TYR A 121 -10.83 -26.09 -4.27
CA TYR A 121 -9.92 -26.00 -3.16
C TYR A 121 -8.48 -26.18 -3.66
N TYR A 122 -7.60 -25.18 -3.48
CA TYR A 122 -6.23 -25.23 -4.03
C TYR A 122 -5.33 -26.31 -3.41
N GLY A 123 -5.79 -26.96 -2.34
CA GLY A 123 -5.12 -28.13 -1.78
C GLY A 123 -5.51 -29.44 -2.46
N ASP A 124 -6.39 -29.43 -3.47
CA ASP A 124 -6.76 -30.61 -4.26
C ASP A 124 -5.78 -30.82 -5.42
N VAL A 125 -4.96 -31.88 -5.33
CA VAL A 125 -4.00 -32.22 -6.41
C VAL A 125 -4.66 -32.87 -7.63
N GLY A 126 -5.91 -33.30 -7.51
CA GLY A 126 -6.70 -33.85 -8.61
C GLY A 126 -7.29 -32.78 -9.52
N ALA A 127 -7.21 -31.50 -9.13
CA ALA A 127 -7.63 -30.40 -9.97
C ALA A 127 -6.72 -30.25 -11.21
N PRO A 128 -7.28 -30.19 -12.43
CA PRO A 128 -6.47 -30.05 -13.64
C PRO A 128 -5.83 -28.66 -13.73
N GLU A 129 -4.63 -28.59 -14.29
CA GLU A 129 -3.89 -27.32 -14.49
C GLU A 129 -4.71 -26.29 -15.28
N SER A 130 -5.55 -26.73 -16.21
CA SER A 130 -6.44 -25.86 -16.99
C SER A 130 -7.38 -25.02 -16.12
N LEU A 131 -7.82 -25.52 -14.96
CA LEU A 131 -8.67 -24.77 -14.03
C LEU A 131 -7.90 -23.61 -13.39
N PHE A 132 -6.64 -23.83 -12.99
CA PHE A 132 -5.77 -22.76 -12.47
C PHE A 132 -5.51 -21.69 -13.53
N LEU A 133 -5.31 -22.09 -14.80
CA LEU A 133 -5.12 -21.14 -15.90
C LEU A 133 -6.37 -20.31 -16.16
N VAL A 134 -7.56 -20.91 -16.10
CA VAL A 134 -8.84 -20.20 -16.20
C VAL A 134 -8.97 -19.12 -15.12
N GLU A 135 -8.72 -19.48 -13.86
CA GLU A 135 -8.82 -18.54 -12.74
C GLU A 135 -7.82 -17.39 -12.87
N LYS A 136 -6.60 -17.70 -13.31
CA LYS A 136 -5.56 -16.72 -13.59
C LYS A 136 -5.95 -15.78 -14.73
N ALA A 137 -6.50 -16.31 -15.83
CA ALA A 137 -6.96 -15.50 -16.96
C ALA A 137 -8.06 -14.51 -16.55
N ILE A 138 -8.98 -14.93 -15.67
CA ILE A 138 -10.02 -14.05 -15.11
C ILE A 138 -9.40 -12.91 -14.28
N ASP A 139 -8.43 -13.22 -13.41
CA ASP A 139 -7.71 -12.21 -12.62
C ASP A 139 -6.94 -11.20 -13.50
N GLU A 140 -6.23 -11.70 -14.52
CA GLU A 140 -5.45 -10.89 -15.45
C GLU A 140 -6.35 -9.98 -16.29
N ALA A 141 -7.46 -10.51 -16.81
CA ALA A 141 -8.44 -9.73 -17.57
C ALA A 141 -9.06 -8.60 -16.74
N ALA A 142 -9.38 -8.87 -15.47
CA ALA A 142 -9.88 -7.87 -14.53
C ALA A 142 -8.81 -6.89 -14.03
N ASN A 143 -7.52 -7.22 -14.22
CA ASN A 143 -6.37 -6.59 -13.59
C ASN A 143 -6.61 -6.46 -12.07
N SER A 144 -7.03 -7.56 -11.43
CA SER A 144 -7.41 -7.59 -10.02
C SER A 144 -6.23 -7.25 -9.09
N GLU A 145 -5.02 -7.48 -9.59
CA GLU A 145 -3.75 -7.24 -8.92
C GLU A 145 -3.57 -5.79 -8.42
N ARG A 146 -4.14 -4.79 -9.12
CA ARG A 146 -4.11 -3.39 -8.67
C ARG A 146 -4.84 -3.17 -7.34
N TRP A 147 -5.78 -4.04 -6.99
CA TRP A 147 -6.54 -4.00 -5.74
C TRP A 147 -5.95 -4.94 -4.69
N VAL A 148 -5.39 -6.07 -5.12
CA VAL A 148 -4.74 -7.05 -4.24
C VAL A 148 -3.40 -6.52 -3.71
N ARG A 149 -2.52 -5.99 -4.57
CA ARG A 149 -1.13 -5.60 -4.22
C ARG A 149 -0.98 -4.50 -3.19
N ALA A 150 -2.04 -3.82 -2.76
CA ALA A 150 -1.89 -2.73 -1.80
C ALA A 150 -1.80 -3.17 -0.33
N CYS A 151 -1.88 -4.47 0.02
CA CYS A 151 -1.59 -4.96 1.38
C CYS A 151 -1.24 -6.48 1.40
N ALA A 152 -0.07 -6.87 0.93
CA ALA A 152 0.51 -8.15 1.33
C ALA A 152 1.41 -7.91 2.54
N PHE A 153 1.08 -8.52 3.69
CA PHE A 153 1.89 -8.43 4.92
C PHE A 153 3.37 -8.84 4.71
N ARG A 154 3.63 -9.66 3.68
CA ARG A 154 4.99 -10.08 3.28
C ARG A 154 5.82 -8.98 2.61
N TYR A 155 5.20 -7.91 2.08
CA TYR A 155 5.90 -6.78 1.46
C TYR A 155 5.17 -5.44 1.69
N PRO A 156 5.25 -4.86 2.91
CA PRO A 156 4.68 -3.53 3.21
C PRO A 156 5.31 -2.38 2.39
N ARG A 157 6.41 -2.65 1.67
CA ARG A 157 7.10 -1.69 0.77
C ARG A 157 6.29 -1.21 -0.43
N TYR A 158 5.16 -1.86 -0.77
CA TYR A 158 4.37 -1.53 -1.96
C TYR A 158 2.99 -0.92 -1.66
N CYS A 159 2.76 -0.48 -0.42
CA CYS A 159 1.59 0.34 -0.09
C CYS A 159 1.78 1.75 -0.69
N LYS A 160 1.37 1.95 -1.95
CA LYS A 160 1.24 3.30 -2.54
C LYS A 160 0.19 4.08 -1.76
N GLY A 161 0.66 4.86 -0.79
CA GLY A 161 -0.14 5.71 0.08
C GLY A 161 0.68 6.53 1.09
N SER A 162 1.93 6.15 1.37
CA SER A 162 2.81 6.97 2.21
C SER A 162 3.36 8.16 1.43
N LEU A 163 3.23 9.37 1.99
CA LEU A 163 3.95 10.57 1.56
C LEU A 163 5.41 10.17 1.28
N PRO A 164 6.01 10.51 0.13
CA PRO A 164 7.35 10.05 -0.18
C PRO A 164 8.32 10.57 0.90
N PHE A 165 9.14 9.68 1.43
CA PHE A 165 9.98 9.87 2.63
C PHE A 165 10.76 11.19 2.65
N TRP A 166 11.18 11.69 1.49
CA TRP A 166 11.87 12.98 1.37
C TRP A 166 11.00 14.17 1.79
N ILE A 167 9.68 14.15 1.61
CA ILE A 167 8.78 15.24 2.04
C ILE A 167 8.63 15.24 3.57
N ALA A 168 8.50 14.06 4.18
CA ALA A 168 8.40 13.93 5.64
C ALA A 168 9.71 14.32 6.36
N CYS A 169 10.87 14.09 5.74
CA CYS A 169 12.18 14.42 6.32
C CYS A 169 12.72 15.81 5.93
N ALA A 170 12.36 16.37 4.77
CA ALA A 170 12.88 17.67 4.32
C ALA A 170 12.19 18.86 4.99
N ALA A 171 10.90 18.76 5.29
CA ALA A 171 10.16 19.87 5.94
C ALA A 171 10.71 20.22 7.33
N PRO A 172 11.02 19.25 8.23
CA PRO A 172 11.64 19.56 9.53
C PRO A 172 13.05 20.16 9.39
N LEU A 173 13.86 19.68 8.44
CA LEU A 173 15.22 20.20 8.19
C LEU A 173 15.19 21.64 7.68
N GLY A 174 14.28 21.97 6.75
CA GLY A 174 14.10 23.32 6.24
C GLY A 174 13.67 24.30 7.32
N ILE A 175 12.71 23.90 8.17
CA ILE A 175 12.23 24.72 9.29
C ILE A 175 13.33 24.89 10.35
N ALA A 176 14.06 23.83 10.70
CA ALA A 176 15.16 23.89 11.67
C ALA A 176 16.30 24.80 11.19
N LEU A 177 16.65 24.75 9.90
CA LEU A 177 17.65 25.64 9.31
C LEU A 177 17.19 27.10 9.34
N LEU A 178 15.91 27.38 9.02
CA LEU A 178 15.35 28.73 9.08
C LEU A 178 15.33 29.30 10.52
N ILE A 179 15.06 28.47 11.52
CA ILE A 179 15.07 28.86 12.94
C ILE A 179 16.50 29.03 13.49
N ALA A 180 17.46 28.22 13.02
CA ALA A 180 18.85 28.27 13.47
C ALA A 180 19.66 29.41 12.80
N MET A 181 19.32 29.80 11.57
CA MET A 181 20.04 30.83 10.80
C MET A 181 20.21 32.18 11.52
N PRO A 182 19.19 32.75 12.21
CA PRO A 182 19.35 33.97 13.00
C PRO A 182 20.38 33.83 14.13
N PHE A 183 20.43 32.67 14.79
CA PHE A 183 21.36 32.41 15.89
C PHE A 183 22.81 32.20 15.41
N ILE A 184 22.99 31.51 14.27
CA ILE A 184 24.31 31.32 13.64
C ILE A 184 24.87 32.66 13.13
N ARG A 185 24.00 33.56 12.65
CA ARG A 185 24.41 34.87 12.11
C ARG A 185 24.75 35.90 13.19
N GLN A 186 24.13 35.84 14.36
CA GLN A 186 24.23 36.89 15.38
C GLN A 186 25.36 36.71 16.41
N ARG A 187 25.90 35.49 16.64
CA ARG A 187 27.02 35.31 17.58
C ARG A 187 28.00 34.22 17.13
N LYS A 188 29.16 34.63 16.59
CA LYS A 188 30.36 33.78 16.40
C LYS A 188 31.02 33.39 17.74
N THR A 189 30.23 33.04 18.75
CA THR A 189 30.73 32.55 20.04
C THR A 189 30.43 31.07 20.14
N PHE A 190 31.37 30.31 20.70
CA PHE A 190 31.23 28.87 20.94
C PHE A 190 29.89 28.51 21.60
N LEU A 191 29.42 29.34 22.54
CA LEU A 191 28.14 29.19 23.22
C LEU A 191 26.92 29.36 22.29
N GLY A 192 27.02 30.17 21.24
CA GLY A 192 25.99 30.32 20.21
C GLY A 192 25.85 29.08 19.32
N ILE A 193 26.98 28.45 18.98
CA ILE A 193 27.03 27.19 18.23
C ILE A 193 26.43 26.05 19.07
N MET A 194 26.82 25.95 20.34
CA MET A 194 26.28 24.94 21.26
C MET A 194 24.78 25.11 21.52
N ARG A 195 24.29 26.36 21.61
CA ARG A 195 22.84 26.63 21.74
C ARG A 195 22.06 26.29 20.48
N GLY A 196 22.63 26.53 19.29
CA GLY A 196 22.03 26.10 18.02
C GLY A 196 21.94 24.57 17.89
N GLN A 197 22.99 23.85 18.28
CA GLN A 197 22.99 22.38 18.32
C GLN A 197 22.00 21.82 19.36
N GLY A 198 21.89 22.45 20.54
CA GLY A 198 20.90 22.06 21.55
C GLY A 198 19.45 22.18 21.07
N ILE A 199 19.13 23.20 20.27
CA ILE A 199 17.80 23.38 19.67
C ILE A 199 17.52 22.28 18.64
N ILE A 200 18.51 21.90 17.82
CA ILE A 200 18.39 20.80 16.86
C ILE A 200 18.04 19.51 17.64
N VAL A 201 18.81 19.16 18.66
CA VAL A 201 18.55 17.96 19.47
C VAL A 201 17.16 17.96 20.12
N LEU A 202 16.70 19.12 20.64
CA LEU A 202 15.38 19.25 21.25
C LEU A 202 14.22 19.11 20.26
N ILE A 203 14.43 19.45 18.98
CA ILE A 203 13.43 19.26 17.92
C ILE A 203 13.40 17.80 17.46
N TRP A 204 14.56 17.11 17.43
CA TRP A 204 14.66 15.72 16.97
C TRP A 204 14.31 14.68 18.05
N ALA A 205 14.56 14.95 19.33
CA ALA A 205 14.33 13.99 20.42
C ALA A 205 12.86 13.54 20.58
N PRO A 206 11.85 14.42 20.45
CA PRO A 206 10.43 14.01 20.45
C PRO A 206 10.07 13.18 19.21
N LEU A 207 10.66 13.50 18.05
CA LEU A 207 10.47 12.73 16.81
C LEU A 207 11.05 11.31 16.92
N LEU A 208 12.18 11.18 17.64
CA LEU A 208 12.84 9.91 17.99
C LEU A 208 11.98 9.06 18.93
N LEU A 209 11.41 9.67 19.96
CA LEU A 209 10.52 8.97 20.90
C LEU A 209 9.23 8.50 20.22
N LEU A 210 8.66 9.31 19.33
CA LEU A 210 7.49 8.94 18.52
C LEU A 210 7.81 7.87 17.48
N ALA A 211 9.00 7.88 16.88
CA ALA A 211 9.45 6.84 15.94
C ALA A 211 9.69 5.48 16.63
N ASN A 212 9.97 5.47 17.94
CA ASN A 212 10.23 4.25 18.71
C ASN A 212 9.00 3.74 19.48
N SER A 213 7.93 4.53 19.59
CA SER A 213 6.70 4.16 20.31
C SER A 213 5.76 3.25 19.50
N GLY A 214 6.22 2.68 18.39
CA GLY A 214 5.47 1.72 17.56
C GLY A 214 4.24 2.31 16.86
N GLY A 215 4.07 3.64 16.87
CA GLY A 215 3.00 4.30 16.16
C GLY A 215 3.37 4.50 14.69
N ASP A 216 2.66 3.82 13.79
CA ASP A 216 2.74 3.99 12.33
C ASP A 216 2.21 5.36 11.86
N LEU A 217 2.51 6.46 12.57
CA LEU A 217 2.06 7.79 12.19
C LEU A 217 2.71 8.25 10.87
N PHE A 218 3.84 7.64 10.47
CA PHE A 218 4.60 8.01 9.27
C PHE A 218 5.10 6.83 8.42
N GLY A 219 4.75 5.59 8.75
CA GLY A 219 5.14 4.40 7.96
C GLY A 219 6.65 4.13 7.90
N ILE A 220 7.40 4.54 8.92
CA ILE A 220 8.85 4.28 9.02
C ILE A 220 9.05 3.04 9.88
N THR A 221 9.73 2.02 9.34
CA THR A 221 10.14 0.85 10.14
C THR A 221 11.26 1.24 11.12
N SER A 222 11.24 0.67 12.33
CA SER A 222 12.24 0.94 13.38
C SER A 222 13.68 0.80 12.89
N TYR A 223 13.95 -0.16 12.00
CA TYR A 223 15.27 -0.39 11.42
C TYR A 223 15.76 0.74 10.48
N GLN A 224 14.88 1.28 9.64
CA GLN A 224 15.26 2.37 8.71
C GLN A 224 15.44 3.69 9.45
N ALA A 225 14.62 3.94 10.47
CA ALA A 225 14.83 5.04 11.40
C ALA A 225 16.22 4.92 12.05
N VAL A 226 16.52 3.80 12.69
CA VAL A 226 17.82 3.58 13.38
C VAL A 226 19.01 3.75 12.44
N ARG A 227 18.95 3.23 11.20
CA ARG A 227 20.06 3.38 10.24
C ARG A 227 20.23 4.83 9.76
N PHE A 228 19.15 5.54 9.52
CA PHE A 228 19.19 6.95 9.11
C PHE A 228 19.68 7.87 10.24
N TYR A 229 19.23 7.63 11.47
CA TYR A 229 19.71 8.33 12.66
C TYR A 229 21.17 8.03 12.97
N GLY A 230 21.63 6.79 12.75
CA GLY A 230 23.05 6.45 12.85
C GLY A 230 23.92 7.29 11.91
N ILE A 231 23.45 7.52 10.68
CA ILE A 231 24.17 8.36 9.71
C ILE A 231 24.13 9.85 10.09
N LEU A 232 22.98 10.38 10.52
CA LEU A 232 22.85 11.77 10.96
C LEU A 232 23.70 12.07 12.21
N SER A 233 23.65 11.18 13.20
CA SER A 233 24.48 11.27 14.39
C SER A 233 25.96 11.17 14.04
N PHE A 234 26.34 10.33 13.06
CA PHE A 234 27.71 10.25 12.60
C PHE A 234 28.17 11.57 11.96
N ILE A 235 27.35 12.16 11.07
CA ILE A 235 27.68 13.44 10.44
C ILE A 235 27.83 14.55 11.50
N GLU A 236 26.93 14.61 12.48
CA GLU A 236 26.97 15.65 13.51
C GLU A 236 28.20 15.50 14.43
N PHE A 237 28.42 14.31 14.99
CA PHE A 237 29.48 14.10 15.98
C PHE A 237 30.87 13.92 15.39
N VAL A 238 30.98 13.31 14.20
CA VAL A 238 32.28 12.98 13.59
C VAL A 238 32.76 14.06 12.62
N ILE A 239 31.84 14.79 11.97
CA ILE A 239 32.22 15.77 10.94
C ILE A 239 32.04 17.20 11.46
N LEU A 240 30.83 17.56 11.90
CA LEU A 240 30.52 18.97 12.19
C LEU A 240 31.18 19.47 13.48
N ILE A 241 31.20 18.66 14.56
CA ILE A 241 31.83 19.06 15.82
C ILE A 241 33.35 19.29 15.68
N PRO A 242 34.14 18.38 15.05
CA PRO A 242 35.58 18.61 14.87
C PRO A 242 35.89 19.82 13.99
N ILE A 243 35.12 20.04 12.92
CA ILE A 243 35.27 21.23 12.07
C ILE A 243 34.99 22.50 12.87
N GLY A 244 33.92 22.52 13.67
CA GLY A 244 33.61 23.64 14.57
C GLY A 244 34.72 23.94 15.58
N LEU A 245 35.30 22.89 16.19
CA LEU A 245 36.43 23.02 17.11
C LEU A 245 37.70 23.53 16.42
N PHE A 246 37.96 23.09 15.18
CA PHE A 246 39.11 23.55 14.39
C PHE A 246 38.98 25.03 14.04
N LEU A 247 37.82 25.46 13.54
CA LEU A 247 37.55 26.85 13.18
C LEU A 247 37.61 27.79 14.39
N THR A 248 37.16 27.32 15.57
CA THR A 248 37.27 28.11 16.81
C THR A 248 38.70 28.21 17.35
N ARG A 249 39.58 27.22 17.09
CA ARG A 249 41.01 27.33 17.39
C ARG A 249 41.72 28.34 16.48
N GLN A 250 41.43 28.33 15.18
CA GLN A 250 41.99 29.28 14.22
C GLN A 250 41.63 30.74 14.56
N THR A 251 40.39 30.98 14.97
CA THR A 251 39.97 32.33 15.39
C THR A 251 40.66 32.78 16.68
N LYS A 252 40.96 31.88 17.62
CA LYS A 252 41.76 32.21 18.82
C LYS A 252 43.21 32.53 18.49
N SER A 253 43.89 31.78 17.61
CA SER A 253 45.28 32.10 17.24
C SER A 253 45.37 33.42 16.48
N ASN A 254 44.43 33.68 15.57
CA ASN A 254 44.37 34.96 14.85
C ASN A 254 44.04 36.13 15.78
N MET A 255 43.28 35.94 16.87
CA MET A 255 43.02 37.04 17.81
C MET A 255 44.22 37.31 18.74
N GLN A 256 45.12 36.35 18.93
CA GLN A 256 46.36 36.55 19.69
C GLN A 256 47.44 37.27 18.88
N THR A 257 47.55 37.02 17.57
CA THR A 257 48.50 37.72 16.70
C THR A 257 48.19 39.21 16.56
N TRP A 258 46.92 39.61 16.59
CA TRP A 258 46.49 41.02 16.56
C TRP A 258 46.66 41.77 17.88
N LYS A 259 46.86 41.08 19.00
CA LYS A 259 47.18 41.72 20.31
C LYS A 259 48.68 41.90 20.54
N ALA A 260 49.51 41.30 19.69
CA ALA A 260 50.97 41.35 19.77
C ALA A 260 51.60 42.35 18.78
N SER A 261 50.76 43.10 18.04
CA SER A 261 51.11 44.19 17.13
C SER A 261 50.54 45.51 17.63
#